data_AF-A0A089KY73-F1
#
_entry.id   AF-A0A089KY73-F1
#
_cell.length_a   1.000
_cell.length_b   1.000
_cell.length_c   1.000
_cell.angle_alpha   90.00
_cell.angle_beta   90.00
_cell.angle_gamma   90.00
#
_symmetry.space_group_name_H-M   'P 1'
#
loop_
_entity.id
_entity.type
_entity.pdbx_description
1 polymer ?
#
loop_
_entity_poly.entity_id
_entity_poly.type
_entity_poly.pdbx_seq_one_letter_code
_entity_poly.pdbx_strand_id
1 'polypeptide(L)'
;MKAVSLTINGKKKSYYSFFKKSEYFQDGEGFIYWGGVTQLKKYGNNYKIKFIKKAWVNGQSLEMTIYLNSDQIKSYNKKNQLLEVLEKLTTFEGEIRCYFVGVYPKVEKVDVNGKIFDAVSVKVENLDHLVFRFDIEEE
;
A
#
# COMPACT_ATOMS: atom_id res chain seq x y z
N MET A 1 -4.89 27.17 12.44
CA MET A 1 -4.32 25.91 12.95
C MET A 1 -2.80 26.04 13.02
N LYS A 2 -2.17 25.88 14.19
CA LYS A 2 -0.70 25.79 14.28
C LYS A 2 -0.24 24.61 13.41
N ALA A 3 0.65 24.85 12.45
CA ALA A 3 1.18 23.81 11.59
C ALA A 3 1.97 22.83 12.46
N VAL A 4 1.35 21.70 12.82
CA VAL A 4 2.04 20.61 13.49
C VAL A 4 3.07 20.08 12.50
N SER A 5 4.34 20.39 12.76
CA SER A 5 5.44 19.83 11.99
C SER A 5 5.70 18.42 12.48
N LEU A 6 5.66 17.45 11.58
CA LEU A 6 6.08 16.08 11.85
C LEU A 6 7.52 15.88 11.36
N THR A 7 8.18 14.89 11.96
CA THR A 7 9.46 14.39 11.48
C THR A 7 9.33 12.92 11.11
N ILE A 8 9.60 12.58 9.85
CA ILE A 8 9.62 11.20 9.34
C ILE A 8 10.91 11.01 8.58
N ASN A 9 11.68 9.97 8.93
CA ASN A 9 12.97 9.65 8.31
C ASN A 9 13.92 10.87 8.23
N GLY A 10 14.04 11.63 9.33
CA GLY A 10 14.88 12.83 9.41
C GLY A 10 14.35 14.08 8.69
N LYS A 11 13.28 13.97 7.88
CA LYS A 11 12.67 15.11 7.18
C LYS A 11 11.65 15.78 8.10
N LYS A 12 11.74 17.11 8.28
CA LYS A 12 10.74 17.91 9.01
C LYS A 12 9.84 18.65 8.02
N LYS A 13 8.54 18.37 8.02
CA LYS A 13 7.55 19.01 7.14
C LYS A 13 6.24 19.25 7.90
N SER A 14 5.32 20.01 7.31
CA SER A 14 3.94 20.03 7.82
C SER A 14 3.30 18.65 7.62
N TYR A 15 2.34 18.31 8.49
CA TYR A 15 1.61 17.04 8.43
C TYR A 15 1.18 16.65 7.00
N TYR A 16 0.46 17.55 6.31
CA TYR A 16 -0.06 17.30 4.97
C TYR A 16 1.03 17.05 3.92
N SER A 17 2.20 17.66 4.07
CA SER A 17 3.32 17.50 3.12
C SER A 17 4.02 16.14 3.21
N PHE A 18 3.66 15.28 4.17
CA PHE A 18 4.14 13.90 4.21
C PHE A 18 3.30 12.94 3.37
N PHE A 19 2.05 13.29 3.06
CA PHE A 19 1.18 12.41 2.28
C PHE A 19 1.51 12.52 0.79
N LYS A 20 1.79 11.39 0.17
CA LYS A 20 2.17 11.34 -1.24
C LYS A 20 1.47 10.22 -1.98
N LYS A 21 0.99 10.49 -3.19
CA LYS A 21 0.42 9.42 -4.01
C LYS A 21 1.53 8.43 -4.39
N SER A 22 1.22 7.15 -4.27
CA SER A 22 2.17 6.04 -4.43
C SER A 22 2.78 5.96 -5.82
N GLU A 23 2.09 6.41 -6.88
CA GLU A 23 2.65 6.46 -8.24
C GLU A 23 3.87 7.39 -8.37
N TYR A 24 4.06 8.33 -7.42
CA TYR A 24 5.19 9.26 -7.37
C TYR A 24 6.28 8.83 -6.38
N PHE A 25 6.45 7.52 -6.15
CA PHE A 25 7.41 6.99 -5.18
C PHE A 25 8.88 7.36 -5.47
N GLN A 26 9.19 7.67 -6.73
CA GLN A 26 10.53 8.08 -7.18
C GLN A 26 10.97 9.44 -6.60
N ASP A 27 10.05 10.21 -6.03
CA ASP A 27 10.36 11.49 -5.37
C ASP A 27 11.04 11.30 -3.99
N GLY A 28 11.23 10.05 -3.57
CA GLY A 28 12.14 9.65 -2.50
C GLY A 28 11.47 9.07 -1.27
N GLU A 29 12.26 8.70 -0.27
CA GLU A 29 11.76 8.10 0.97
C GLU A 29 11.27 9.14 2.00
N GLY A 30 10.70 8.69 3.12
CA GLY A 30 10.24 9.57 4.21
C GLY A 30 8.90 10.25 3.94
N PHE A 31 8.06 9.64 3.11
CA PHE A 31 6.64 10.00 2.94
C PHE A 31 5.73 8.93 3.51
N ILE A 32 4.50 9.31 3.80
CA ILE A 32 3.36 8.40 3.96
C ILE A 32 2.76 8.26 2.57
N TYR A 33 2.95 7.09 1.97
CA TYR A 33 2.43 6.83 0.64
C TYR A 33 0.98 6.38 0.70
N TRP A 34 0.20 6.74 -0.31
CA TRP A 34 -1.19 6.31 -0.41
C TRP A 34 -1.65 6.14 -1.85
N GLY A 35 -2.72 5.38 -2.03
CA GLY A 35 -3.39 5.25 -3.31
C GLY A 35 -4.71 4.49 -3.21
N GLY A 36 -5.56 4.68 -4.21
CA GLY A 36 -6.74 3.84 -4.38
C GLY A 36 -6.33 2.41 -4.74
N VAL A 37 -7.01 1.42 -4.19
CA VAL A 37 -6.76 0.00 -4.45
C VAL A 37 -7.98 -0.65 -5.10
N THR A 38 -7.74 -1.63 -5.96
CA THR A 38 -8.81 -2.46 -6.49
C THR A 38 -9.39 -3.34 -5.39
N GLN A 39 -10.58 -3.88 -5.62
CA GLN A 39 -11.11 -4.96 -4.81
C GLN A 39 -10.06 -6.06 -4.62
N LEU A 40 -9.88 -6.46 -3.36
CA LEU A 40 -8.75 -7.28 -2.98
C LEU A 40 -8.93 -8.71 -3.49
N LYS A 41 -7.84 -9.32 -3.99
CA LYS A 41 -7.85 -10.72 -4.43
C LYS A 41 -7.17 -11.61 -3.41
N LYS A 42 -7.90 -12.63 -2.94
CA LYS A 42 -7.40 -13.68 -2.05
C LYS A 42 -6.77 -14.81 -2.86
N TYR A 43 -5.57 -15.26 -2.46
CA TYR A 43 -4.82 -16.33 -3.10
C TYR A 43 -4.44 -17.37 -2.03
N GLY A 44 -5.29 -18.37 -1.83
CA GLY A 44 -5.17 -19.27 -0.68
C GLY A 44 -5.26 -18.48 0.62
N ASN A 45 -4.19 -18.51 1.43
CA ASN A 45 -4.08 -17.75 2.68
C ASN A 45 -3.29 -16.44 2.54
N ASN A 46 -2.88 -16.09 1.32
CA ASN A 46 -2.15 -14.87 1.03
C ASN A 46 -3.07 -13.83 0.39
N TYR A 47 -2.69 -12.57 0.50
CA TYR A 47 -3.48 -11.45 -0.03
C TYR A 47 -2.60 -10.56 -0.89
N LYS A 48 -3.12 -10.15 -2.05
CA LYS A 48 -2.45 -9.20 -2.95
C LYS A 48 -3.31 -7.96 -3.09
N ILE A 49 -2.79 -6.84 -2.62
CA ILE A 49 -3.40 -5.53 -2.78
C ILE A 49 -2.84 -4.93 -4.06
N LYS A 50 -3.71 -4.61 -5.00
CA LYS A 50 -3.32 -3.98 -6.27
C LYS A 50 -3.80 -2.54 -6.27
N PHE A 51 -2.90 -1.60 -6.56
CA PHE A 51 -3.25 -0.19 -6.69
C PHE A 51 -3.90 0.09 -8.05
N ILE A 52 -4.87 1.00 -8.07
CA ILE A 52 -5.59 1.42 -9.27
C ILE A 52 -4.65 2.19 -10.21
N LYS A 53 -3.88 3.14 -9.65
CA LYS A 53 -2.90 3.91 -10.42
C LYS A 53 -1.59 3.10 -10.53
N LYS A 54 -1.06 3.05 -11.75
CA LYS A 54 0.24 2.48 -12.07
C LYS A 54 1.32 3.54 -11.92
N ALA A 55 2.54 3.12 -11.60
CA ALA A 55 3.69 4.02 -11.58
C ALA A 55 4.33 4.12 -12.97
N TRP A 56 4.81 5.31 -13.32
CA TRP A 56 5.56 5.52 -14.56
C TRP A 56 7.05 5.44 -14.28
N VAL A 57 7.74 4.42 -14.81
CA VAL A 57 9.17 4.19 -14.59
C VAL A 57 9.83 3.95 -15.94
N ASN A 58 10.86 4.74 -16.27
CA ASN A 58 11.66 4.56 -17.50
C ASN A 58 10.82 4.40 -18.79
N GLY A 59 9.74 5.17 -18.91
CA GLY A 59 8.86 5.13 -20.09
C GLY A 59 7.85 3.97 -20.11
N GLN A 60 7.73 3.21 -19.01
CA GLN A 60 6.81 2.09 -18.87
C GLN A 60 5.84 2.29 -17.71
N SER A 61 4.62 1.79 -17.87
CA SER A 61 3.59 1.81 -16.83
C SER A 61 3.61 0.50 -16.04
N LEU A 62 4.13 0.55 -14.82
CA LEU A 62 4.33 -0.62 -13.97
C LEU A 62 3.18 -0.77 -12.96
N GLU A 63 2.70 -2.00 -12.79
CA GLU A 63 1.70 -2.30 -11.75
C GLU A 63 2.31 -2.14 -10.36
N MET A 64 1.54 -1.58 -9.42
CA MET A 64 1.96 -1.46 -8.04
C MET A 64 1.16 -2.37 -7.13
N THR A 65 1.85 -3.13 -6.28
CA THR A 65 1.23 -4.14 -5.42
C THR A 65 1.89 -4.26 -4.05
N ILE A 66 1.08 -4.57 -3.04
CA ILE A 66 1.55 -5.08 -1.73
C ILE A 66 1.16 -6.55 -1.66
N TYR A 67 2.11 -7.40 -1.28
CA TYR A 67 1.86 -8.81 -1.00
C TYR A 67 1.90 -9.05 0.50
N LEU A 68 0.83 -9.62 1.05
CA LEU A 68 0.75 -10.02 2.45
C LEU A 68 0.85 -11.55 2.53
N ASN A 69 1.93 -12.03 3.12
CA ASN A 69 2.16 -13.46 3.35
C ASN A 69 1.35 -13.94 4.55
N SER A 70 0.74 -15.12 4.42
CA SER A 70 0.02 -15.82 5.48
C SER A 70 0.84 -16.00 6.76
N ASP A 71 2.16 -16.26 6.67
CA ASP A 71 3.00 -16.45 7.87
C ASP A 71 3.19 -15.15 8.64
N GLN A 72 3.33 -14.03 7.92
CA GLN A 72 3.38 -12.69 8.51
C GLN A 72 2.05 -12.30 9.15
N ILE A 73 0.93 -12.64 8.51
CA ILE A 73 -0.39 -12.39 9.08
C ILE A 73 -0.59 -13.23 10.35
N LYS A 74 -0.20 -14.51 10.35
CA LYS A 74 -0.36 -15.40 11.50
C LYS A 74 0.44 -14.95 12.73
N SER A 75 1.62 -14.37 12.52
CA SER A 75 2.50 -13.88 13.59
C SER A 75 2.12 -12.47 14.09
N TYR A 76 1.20 -11.79 13.42
CA TYR A 76 0.78 -10.44 13.81
C TYR A 76 -0.14 -10.44 15.03
N ASN A 77 0.19 -9.60 16.02
CA ASN A 77 -0.57 -9.52 17.28
C ASN A 77 -2.05 -9.14 17.08
N LYS A 78 -2.36 -8.35 16.04
CA LYS A 78 -3.72 -7.91 15.69
C LYS A 78 -4.30 -8.69 14.50
N LYS A 79 -3.86 -9.93 14.27
CA LYS A 79 -4.24 -10.73 13.09
C LYS A 79 -5.75 -10.84 12.86
N ASN A 80 -6.55 -11.01 13.92
CA ASN A 80 -8.01 -11.15 13.77
C ASN A 80 -8.63 -9.87 13.20
N GLN A 81 -8.25 -8.71 13.75
CA GLN A 81 -8.70 -7.40 13.26
C GLN A 81 -8.24 -7.16 11.82
N LEU A 82 -7.00 -7.53 11.49
CA LEU A 82 -6.51 -7.44 10.12
C LEU A 82 -7.31 -8.35 9.17
N LEU A 83 -7.59 -9.59 9.56
CA LEU A 83 -8.35 -10.53 8.74
C LEU A 83 -9.77 -10.03 8.48
N GLU A 84 -10.46 -9.48 9.49
CA GLU A 84 -11.77 -8.85 9.32
C GLU A 84 -11.73 -7.69 8.31
N VAL A 85 -10.70 -6.83 8.40
CA VAL A 85 -10.50 -5.75 7.42
C VAL A 85 -10.23 -6.32 6.02
N LEU A 86 -9.36 -7.32 5.90
CA LEU A 86 -9.04 -7.96 4.62
C LEU A 86 -10.25 -8.66 4.00
N GLU A 87 -11.10 -9.30 4.80
CA GLU A 87 -12.36 -9.88 4.35
C GLU A 87 -13.32 -8.82 3.84
N LYS A 88 -13.51 -7.72 4.59
CA LYS A 88 -14.32 -6.59 4.13
C LYS A 88 -13.80 -6.00 2.81
N LEU A 89 -12.48 -5.90 2.63
CA LEU A 89 -11.87 -5.44 1.38
C LEU A 89 -12.17 -6.33 0.17
N THR A 90 -12.55 -7.60 0.39
CA THR A 90 -12.94 -8.50 -0.71
C THR A 90 -14.38 -8.30 -1.17
N THR A 91 -15.25 -7.67 -0.38
CA THR A 91 -16.68 -7.51 -0.70
C THR A 91 -17.16 -6.06 -0.70
N PHE A 92 -16.34 -5.10 -0.27
CA PHE A 92 -16.75 -3.71 -0.17
C PHE A 92 -16.98 -3.08 -1.55
N GLU A 93 -18.19 -2.60 -1.76
CA GLU A 93 -18.60 -1.86 -2.94
C GLU A 93 -18.42 -0.36 -2.66
N GLY A 94 -17.25 0.18 -2.98
CA GLY A 94 -16.91 1.59 -2.78
C GLY A 94 -15.42 1.88 -2.97
N GLU A 95 -15.02 3.14 -2.78
CA GLU A 95 -13.61 3.51 -2.88
C GLU A 95 -12.82 3.04 -1.64
N ILE A 96 -11.69 2.38 -1.89
CA ILE A 96 -10.76 1.98 -0.84
C ILE A 96 -9.43 2.69 -1.06
N ARG A 97 -8.95 3.38 -0.03
CA ARG A 97 -7.59 3.96 -0.01
C ARG A 97 -6.71 3.16 0.93
N CYS A 98 -5.53 2.78 0.42
CA CYS A 98 -4.47 2.16 1.20
C CYS A 98 -3.39 3.21 1.48
N TYR A 99 -2.99 3.31 2.75
CA TYR A 99 -1.91 4.16 3.22
C TYR A 99 -0.81 3.27 3.81
N PHE A 100 0.44 3.63 3.57
CA PHE A 100 1.58 2.95 4.18
C PHE A 100 2.71 3.92 4.53
N VAL A 101 3.36 3.67 5.68
CA VAL A 101 4.37 4.56 6.27
C VAL A 101 5.63 3.79 6.62
N GLY A 102 6.81 4.38 6.46
CA GLY A 102 8.08 3.71 6.79
C GLY A 102 8.37 2.46 5.96
N VAL A 103 7.62 2.27 4.87
CA VAL A 103 7.79 1.22 3.87
C VAL A 103 7.77 1.90 2.51
N TYR A 104 8.70 1.52 1.62
CA TYR A 104 8.92 2.24 0.37
C TYR A 104 8.76 1.33 -0.84
N PRO A 105 8.03 1.79 -1.89
CA PRO A 105 7.88 1.02 -3.12
C PRO A 105 9.22 0.89 -3.85
N LYS A 106 9.46 -0.29 -4.43
CA LYS A 106 10.66 -0.59 -5.21
C LYS A 106 10.28 -1.31 -6.50
N VAL A 107 11.04 -1.07 -7.56
CA VAL A 107 10.91 -1.87 -8.78
C VAL A 107 11.55 -3.22 -8.53
N GLU A 108 10.79 -4.29 -8.75
CA GLU A 108 11.22 -5.67 -8.59
C GLU A 108 10.83 -6.48 -9.82
N LYS A 109 11.64 -7.49 -10.13
CA LYS A 109 11.32 -8.48 -11.15
C LYS A 109 10.38 -9.52 -10.55
N VAL A 110 9.21 -9.68 -11.14
CA VAL A 110 8.21 -10.67 -10.75
C VAL A 110 8.07 -11.73 -11.84
N ASP A 111 8.04 -12.99 -11.43
CA ASP A 111 7.71 -14.11 -12.32
C ASP A 111 6.20 -14.34 -12.30
N VAL A 112 5.57 -14.26 -13.47
CA VAL A 112 4.18 -14.65 -13.68
C VAL A 112 4.14 -15.70 -14.77
N ASN A 113 3.95 -16.96 -14.37
CA ASN A 113 3.86 -18.13 -15.26
C ASN A 113 5.08 -18.30 -16.19
N GLY A 114 6.29 -18.14 -15.66
CA GLY A 114 7.56 -18.29 -16.38
C GLY A 114 7.96 -17.06 -17.20
N LYS A 115 7.19 -15.97 -17.12
CA LYS A 115 7.53 -14.69 -17.75
C LYS A 115 7.90 -13.68 -16.67
N ILE A 116 9.07 -13.06 -16.84
CA ILE A 116 9.60 -12.06 -15.93
C ILE A 116 9.15 -10.67 -16.38
N PHE A 117 8.55 -9.91 -15.47
CA PHE A 117 8.12 -8.54 -15.70
C PHE A 117 8.65 -7.64 -14.59
N ASP A 118 8.87 -6.36 -14.90
CA ASP A 118 9.09 -5.36 -13.86
C ASP A 118 7.73 -4.95 -13.26
N ALA A 119 7.68 -4.88 -11.93
CA ALA A 119 6.53 -4.37 -11.18
C ALA A 119 7.02 -3.54 -10.00
N VAL A 120 6.17 -2.65 -9.51
CA VAL A 120 6.43 -1.94 -8.26
C VAL A 120 5.87 -2.75 -7.10
N SER A 121 6.75 -3.17 -6.22
CA SER A 121 6.45 -3.98 -5.05
C SER A 121 6.68 -3.17 -3.79
N VAL A 122 5.77 -3.30 -2.83
CA VAL A 122 5.87 -2.69 -1.51
C VAL A 122 5.95 -3.83 -0.49
N LYS A 123 7.15 -4.06 0.04
CA LYS A 123 7.43 -5.10 1.04
C LYS A 123 7.17 -4.56 2.44
N VAL A 124 6.01 -4.87 2.99
CA VAL A 124 5.63 -4.49 4.36
C VAL A 124 6.14 -5.57 5.30
N GLU A 125 7.06 -5.26 6.21
CA GLU A 125 7.52 -6.19 7.25
C GLU A 125 6.67 -6.04 8.53
N ASN A 126 6.37 -4.81 8.92
CA ASN A 126 5.50 -4.50 10.03
C ASN A 126 4.08 -4.13 9.54
N LEU A 127 3.07 -4.93 9.88
CA LEU A 127 1.69 -4.71 9.44
C LEU A 127 1.01 -3.50 10.11
N ASP A 128 1.55 -2.96 11.22
CA ASP A 128 1.08 -1.69 11.80
C ASP A 128 1.35 -0.49 10.86
N HIS A 129 2.23 -0.66 9.86
CA HIS A 129 2.55 0.38 8.89
C HIS A 129 1.54 0.47 7.74
N LEU A 130 0.48 -0.33 7.76
CA LEU A 130 -0.53 -0.41 6.73
C LEU A 130 -1.88 0.01 7.28
N VAL A 131 -2.56 0.93 6.59
CA VAL A 131 -3.89 1.40 6.97
C VAL A 131 -4.80 1.41 5.75
N PHE A 132 -6.01 0.88 5.91
CA PHE A 132 -7.07 0.96 4.91
C PHE A 132 -8.14 1.93 5.37
N ARG A 133 -8.59 2.76 4.44
CA ARG A 133 -9.73 3.66 4.60
C ARG A 133 -10.79 3.26 3.58
N PHE A 134 -11.96 2.93 4.08
CA PHE A 134 -13.16 2.68 3.30
C PHE A 134 -13.88 4.01 3.16
N ASP A 135 -13.87 4.58 1.96
CA ASP A 135 -14.60 5.80 1.67
C ASP A 135 -16.03 5.39 1.30
N ILE A 136 -16.98 5.82 2.11
CA ILE A 136 -18.41 5.67 1.86
C ILE A 136 -18.84 6.98 1.18
N GLU A 137 -19.54 6.90 0.06
CA GLU A 137 -20.25 8.08 -0.46
C GLU A 137 -21.32 8.43 0.58
N GLU A 138 -21.20 9.60 1.21
CA GLU A 138 -22.32 10.17 1.97
C GLU A 138 -23.40 10.53 0.93
N GLU A 139 -24.51 9.80 0.92
CA GLU A 139 -25.75 10.15 0.20
C GLU A 139 -26.34 11.48 0.71
#